data_AF-A0A239Y4P7-F1
#
_entry.id   AF-A0A239Y4P7-F1
#
_cell.length_a   1.000
_cell.length_b   1.000
_cell.length_c   1.000
_cell.angle_alpha   90.00
_cell.angle_beta   90.00
_cell.angle_gamma   90.00
#
_symmetry.space_group_name_H-M   'P 1'
#
loop_
_entity.id
_entity.type
_entity.pdbx_description
1 polymer ?
#
loop_
_entity_poly.entity_id
_entity_poly.type
_entity_poly.pdbx_seq_one_letter_code
_entity_poly.pdbx_strand_id
1 'polypeptide(L)'
;MGSTLYTEHLAPVIQLSPGATLMVRIALTSDEEVYRWVGLDSSTTIEQCRELVAALFGITETVGSPSQGLLVDVLTSPGDTATFTWGLWQFTMLLADVYPGGSDGPVCVAGDGSFAGNEVDLDLTGSTVRPEVRDVIRRAESFDFVPLLQVLADGERTLPAGERARLAGLVPASRSKTSDAFWVHVLAMACFEDCPTTRRLVLSLMRALGWEDTDADEVFTLSRAGEAFVGDLSAVDRLEILRELLHG
;
A
#
# COMPACT_ATOMS: atom_id res chain seq x y z
N MET A 1 -9.82 -34.40 -32.52
CA MET A 1 -10.29 -34.24 -31.13
C MET A 1 -9.40 -33.21 -30.47
N GLY A 2 -9.78 -31.94 -30.54
CA GLY A 2 -9.09 -30.83 -29.87
C GLY A 2 -9.96 -30.37 -28.72
N SER A 3 -9.38 -30.34 -27.53
CA SER A 3 -10.07 -30.03 -26.27
C SER A 3 -10.35 -28.52 -26.20
N THR A 4 -11.60 -28.14 -26.42
CA THR A 4 -12.17 -26.81 -26.13
C THR A 4 -12.79 -26.83 -24.74
N LEU A 5 -11.98 -26.67 -23.69
CA LEU A 5 -12.47 -26.53 -22.32
C LEU A 5 -11.49 -25.67 -21.49
N TYR A 6 -11.43 -24.37 -21.78
CA TYR A 6 -10.97 -23.34 -20.84
C TYR A 6 -11.63 -22.01 -21.21
N THR A 7 -12.95 -21.94 -21.03
CA THR A 7 -13.68 -20.67 -21.07
C THR A 7 -14.82 -20.74 -20.06
N GLU A 8 -14.48 -20.85 -18.78
CA GLU A 8 -15.47 -20.76 -17.71
C GLU A 8 -14.97 -19.80 -16.62
N HIS A 9 -15.63 -18.64 -16.60
CA HIS A 9 -15.83 -17.73 -15.46
C HIS A 9 -14.61 -17.21 -14.69
N LEU A 10 -13.76 -16.43 -15.36
CA LEU A 10 -13.20 -15.26 -14.67
C LEU A 10 -14.36 -14.28 -14.45
N ALA A 11 -14.51 -13.75 -13.24
CA ALA A 11 -15.39 -12.62 -13.00
C ALA A 11 -15.06 -11.53 -14.03
N PRO A 12 -16.05 -10.90 -14.67
CA PRO A 12 -15.77 -9.78 -15.55
C PRO A 12 -14.97 -8.78 -14.73
N VAL A 13 -13.72 -8.52 -15.12
CA VAL A 13 -12.94 -7.41 -14.58
C VAL A 13 -13.78 -6.19 -14.89
N ILE A 14 -14.45 -5.66 -13.87
CA ILE A 14 -15.11 -4.37 -13.97
C ILE A 14 -13.97 -3.41 -14.26
N GLN A 15 -13.85 -2.98 -15.52
CA GLN A 15 -12.96 -1.88 -15.85
C GLN A 15 -13.54 -0.64 -15.21
N LEU A 16 -13.06 -0.34 -14.00
CA LEU A 16 -13.32 0.90 -13.30
C LEU A 16 -12.60 2.01 -14.07
N SER A 17 -13.31 2.62 -15.03
CA SER A 17 -12.88 3.79 -15.82
C SER A 17 -11.66 3.58 -16.76
N PRO A 18 -11.65 4.15 -17.98
CA PRO A 18 -10.43 4.23 -18.78
C PRO A 18 -9.42 5.14 -18.07
N GLY A 19 -8.28 4.59 -17.65
CA GLY A 19 -7.23 5.33 -16.95
C GLY A 19 -6.33 4.40 -16.13
N ALA A 20 -5.20 4.93 -15.67
CA ALA A 20 -4.30 4.24 -14.74
C ALA A 20 -3.85 5.21 -13.64
N THR A 21 -3.66 4.67 -12.43
CA THR A 21 -3.10 5.41 -11.30
C THR A 21 -1.65 4.98 -11.12
N LEU A 22 -0.73 5.92 -11.26
CA LEU A 22 0.68 5.74 -10.95
C LEU A 22 0.88 5.91 -9.45
N MET A 23 1.41 4.90 -8.79
CA MET A 23 1.88 5.03 -7.42
C MET A 23 3.34 5.45 -7.43
N VAL A 24 3.63 6.65 -6.92
CA VAL A 24 4.99 7.19 -6.91
C VAL A 24 5.47 7.48 -5.49
N ARG A 25 6.77 7.26 -5.26
CA ARG A 25 7.47 7.74 -4.07
C ARG A 25 8.31 8.95 -4.44
N ILE A 26 8.07 10.08 -3.80
CA ILE A 26 8.87 11.30 -3.94
C ILE A 26 9.70 11.47 -2.68
N ALA A 27 11.03 11.38 -2.79
CA ALA A 27 11.93 11.48 -1.65
C ALA A 27 12.98 12.57 -1.86
N LEU A 28 13.42 13.20 -0.77
CA LEU A 28 14.56 14.10 -0.79
C LEU A 28 15.85 13.29 -1.00
N THR A 29 16.61 13.57 -2.06
CA THR A 29 17.79 12.77 -2.42
C THR A 29 18.87 12.78 -1.32
N SER A 30 18.99 13.85 -0.54
CA SER A 30 19.97 13.97 0.53
C SER A 30 19.54 13.34 1.86
N ASP A 31 18.25 13.00 2.00
CA ASP A 31 17.67 12.46 3.23
C ASP A 31 16.44 11.61 2.89
N GLU A 32 16.66 10.30 2.77
CA GLU A 32 15.61 9.37 2.35
C GLU A 32 14.51 9.17 3.41
N GLU A 33 14.71 9.66 4.64
CA GLU A 33 13.68 9.68 5.68
C GLU A 33 12.60 10.74 5.39
N VAL A 34 12.89 11.71 4.51
CA VAL A 34 11.92 12.72 4.07
C VAL A 34 11.31 12.30 2.72
N TYR A 35 10.12 11.71 2.75
CA TYR A 35 9.44 11.21 1.55
C TYR A 35 7.92 11.31 1.58
N ARG A 36 7.30 11.20 0.42
CA ARG A 36 5.85 11.22 0.20
C ARG A 36 5.47 10.14 -0.81
N TRP A 37 4.45 9.35 -0.52
CA TRP A 37 3.82 8.43 -1.45
C TRP A 37 2.55 9.06 -1.99
N VAL A 38 2.40 9.03 -3.31
CA VAL A 38 1.34 9.76 -3.99
C VAL A 38 0.76 8.89 -5.10
N GLY A 39 -0.57 8.77 -5.12
CA GLY A 39 -1.30 8.28 -6.27
C GLY A 39 -1.54 9.42 -7.27
N LEU A 40 -1.18 9.20 -8.53
CA LEU A 40 -1.30 10.18 -9.61
C LEU A 40 -2.06 9.57 -10.80
N ASP A 41 -2.91 10.36 -11.44
CA ASP A 41 -3.56 9.90 -12.67
C ASP A 41 -2.57 9.85 -13.84
N SER A 42 -2.74 8.90 -14.75
CA SER A 42 -1.92 8.74 -15.96
C SER A 42 -1.87 9.95 -16.89
N SER A 43 -2.83 10.86 -16.79
CA SER A 43 -2.84 12.13 -17.52
C SER A 43 -2.00 13.24 -16.87
N THR A 44 -1.40 12.99 -15.70
CA THR A 44 -0.60 13.97 -14.96
C THR A 44 0.61 14.41 -15.79
N THR A 45 0.80 15.73 -15.91
CA THR A 45 1.93 16.35 -16.61
C THR A 45 3.11 16.61 -15.67
N ILE A 46 4.32 16.74 -16.23
CA ILE A 46 5.50 17.15 -15.46
C ILE A 46 5.30 18.53 -14.80
N GLU A 47 4.55 19.45 -15.43
CA GLU A 47 4.27 20.75 -14.81
C GLU A 47 3.42 20.61 -13.55
N GLN A 48 2.35 19.82 -13.61
CA GLN A 48 1.53 19.50 -12.43
C GLN A 48 2.36 18.78 -11.35
N CYS A 49 3.32 17.92 -11.73
CA CYS A 49 4.23 17.31 -10.76
C CYS A 49 5.14 18.33 -10.08
N ARG A 50 5.58 19.39 -10.77
CA ARG A 50 6.39 20.46 -10.15
C ARG A 50 5.59 21.21 -9.09
N GLU A 51 4.33 21.53 -9.40
CA GLU A 51 3.41 22.16 -8.45
C GLU A 51 3.12 21.25 -7.26
N LEU A 52 2.92 19.95 -7.52
CA LEU A 52 2.71 18.94 -6.49
C LEU A 52 3.91 18.80 -5.56
N VAL A 53 5.13 18.68 -6.10
CA VAL A 53 6.36 18.62 -5.29
C VAL A 53 6.48 19.90 -4.45
N ALA A 54 6.20 21.07 -5.03
CA ALA A 54 6.21 22.31 -4.28
C ALA A 54 5.21 22.26 -3.10
N ALA A 55 3.98 21.82 -3.34
CA ALA A 55 2.95 21.71 -2.30
C ALA A 55 3.31 20.70 -1.19
N LEU A 56 3.78 19.50 -1.56
CA LEU A 56 4.07 18.40 -0.63
C LEU A 56 5.21 18.70 0.35
N PHE A 57 6.15 19.55 -0.07
CA PHE A 57 7.30 19.96 0.74
C PHE A 57 7.20 21.43 1.16
N GLY A 58 6.04 22.07 0.92
CA GLY A 58 5.72 23.47 1.22
C GLY A 58 6.76 24.49 0.75
N ILE A 59 7.21 24.30 -0.49
CA ILE A 59 8.04 25.24 -1.24
C ILE A 59 7.11 26.27 -1.88
N THR A 60 7.41 27.55 -1.69
CA THR A 60 6.59 28.65 -2.24
C THR A 60 7.02 29.09 -3.63
N GLU A 61 8.27 28.78 -4.01
CA GLU A 61 8.86 29.12 -5.29
C GLU A 61 8.72 28.00 -6.33
N THR A 62 9.18 28.28 -7.54
CA THR A 62 9.12 27.33 -8.65
C THR A 62 10.11 26.18 -8.46
N VAL A 63 9.59 24.96 -8.37
CA VAL A 63 10.36 23.72 -8.53
C VAL A 63 10.70 23.54 -10.02
N GLY A 64 11.91 23.12 -10.36
CA GLY A 64 12.36 22.80 -11.72
C GLY A 64 12.35 21.30 -12.01
N SER A 65 12.33 20.92 -13.28
CA SER A 65 12.54 19.54 -13.77
C SER A 65 13.27 19.58 -15.11
N PRO A 66 14.17 18.62 -15.42
CA PRO A 66 14.78 18.50 -16.73
C PRO A 66 13.82 17.92 -17.79
N SER A 67 12.72 17.31 -17.36
CA SER A 67 11.73 16.67 -18.22
C SER A 67 10.55 17.61 -18.52
N GLN A 68 9.80 17.31 -19.59
CA GLN A 68 8.58 18.00 -19.99
C GLN A 68 7.57 17.00 -20.57
N GLY A 69 6.30 17.40 -20.69
CA GLY A 69 5.25 16.54 -21.26
C GLY A 69 4.46 15.79 -20.19
N LEU A 70 3.97 14.60 -20.54
CA LEU A 70 3.25 13.74 -19.60
C LEU A 70 4.23 12.98 -18.70
N LEU A 71 3.83 12.73 -17.46
CA LEU A 71 4.64 11.97 -16.51
C LEU A 71 4.85 10.53 -16.98
N VAL A 72 3.82 9.92 -17.56
CA VAL A 72 3.87 8.52 -18.05
C VAL A 72 4.88 8.32 -19.19
N ASP A 73 5.22 9.38 -19.93
CA ASP A 73 6.26 9.33 -20.95
C ASP A 73 7.68 9.24 -20.33
N VAL A 74 7.82 9.63 -19.06
CA VAL A 74 9.08 9.56 -18.29
C VAL A 74 9.11 8.34 -17.37
N LEU A 75 7.98 8.01 -16.74
CA LEU A 75 7.79 6.90 -15.82
C LEU A 75 7.01 5.79 -16.54
N THR A 76 7.69 5.03 -17.39
CA THR A 76 7.06 4.01 -18.23
C THR A 76 6.89 2.67 -17.52
N SER A 77 7.79 2.35 -16.58
CA SER A 77 7.79 1.09 -15.86
C SER A 77 8.19 1.26 -14.40
N PRO A 78 7.68 0.41 -13.49
CA PRO A 78 8.15 0.36 -12.10
C PRO A 78 9.67 0.34 -12.01
N GLY A 79 10.23 1.21 -11.17
CA GLY A 79 11.67 1.46 -11.07
C GLY A 79 12.15 2.72 -11.79
N ASP A 80 11.38 3.25 -12.76
CA ASP A 80 11.74 4.49 -13.44
C ASP A 80 11.69 5.68 -12.49
N THR A 81 12.51 6.70 -12.77
CA THR A 81 12.61 7.89 -11.92
C THR A 81 12.52 9.19 -12.70
N ALA A 82 11.86 10.19 -12.12
CA ALA A 82 11.88 11.58 -12.53
C ALA A 82 12.54 12.45 -11.45
N THR A 83 13.27 13.49 -11.86
CA THR A 83 13.98 14.37 -10.94
C THR A 83 13.34 15.76 -10.92
N PHE A 84 13.21 16.32 -9.72
CA PHE A 84 12.75 17.68 -9.47
C PHE A 84 13.76 18.43 -8.60
N THR A 85 13.91 19.73 -8.80
CA THR A 85 14.94 20.52 -8.11
C THR A 85 14.41 21.85 -7.60
N TRP A 86 14.90 22.28 -6.44
CA TRP A 86 14.67 23.62 -5.90
C TRP A 86 15.94 24.13 -5.23
N GLY A 87 16.58 25.13 -5.82
CA GLY A 87 17.90 25.57 -5.39
C GLY A 87 18.93 24.45 -5.48
N LEU A 88 19.46 24.01 -4.34
CA LEU A 88 20.40 22.88 -4.24
C LEU A 88 19.71 21.56 -3.85
N TRP A 89 18.41 21.60 -3.56
CA TRP A 89 17.65 20.42 -3.15
C TRP A 89 17.18 19.66 -4.38
N GLN A 90 17.26 18.34 -4.29
CA GLN A 90 16.81 17.42 -5.32
C GLN A 90 15.78 16.45 -4.72
N PHE A 91 14.69 16.27 -5.44
CA PHE A 91 13.63 15.33 -5.13
C PHE A 91 13.56 14.29 -6.23
N THR A 92 13.61 13.03 -5.86
CA THR A 92 13.49 11.90 -6.78
C THR A 92 12.10 11.30 -6.66
N MET A 93 11.35 11.31 -7.77
CA MET A 93 10.09 10.62 -7.91
C MET A 93 10.34 9.27 -8.56
N LEU A 94 10.11 8.19 -7.83
CA LEU A 94 10.22 6.80 -8.27
C LEU A 94 8.83 6.26 -8.59
N LEU A 95 8.64 5.66 -9.77
CA LEU A 95 7.45 4.86 -10.05
C LEU A 95 7.55 3.52 -9.32
N ALA A 96 6.66 3.28 -8.38
CA ALA A 96 6.63 2.02 -7.64
C ALA A 96 5.73 0.99 -8.31
N ASP A 97 4.52 1.38 -8.70
CA ASP A 97 3.57 0.50 -9.37
C ASP A 97 2.52 1.29 -10.17
N VAL A 98 1.73 0.58 -10.99
CA VAL A 98 0.65 1.13 -11.81
C VAL A 98 -0.62 0.32 -11.60
N TYR A 99 -1.66 0.98 -11.09
CA TYR A 99 -2.95 0.37 -10.82
C TYR A 99 -3.98 0.71 -11.90
N PRO A 100 -4.92 -0.21 -12.21
CA PRO A 100 -6.01 0.08 -13.12
C PRO A 100 -7.01 1.06 -12.49
N GLY A 101 -7.56 1.96 -13.32
CA GLY A 101 -8.48 3.01 -12.91
C GLY A 101 -7.77 4.33 -12.64
N GLY A 102 -8.42 5.44 -13.03
CA GLY A 102 -7.91 6.79 -12.79
C GLY A 102 -8.24 7.29 -11.38
N SER A 103 -7.42 8.20 -10.87
CA SER A 103 -7.66 8.91 -9.61
C SER A 103 -8.25 10.30 -9.88
N ASP A 104 -9.15 10.78 -9.03
CA ASP A 104 -9.70 12.15 -9.10
C ASP A 104 -8.68 13.20 -8.59
N GLY A 105 -7.50 13.22 -9.20
CA GLY A 105 -6.37 14.09 -8.84
C GLY A 105 -5.32 13.43 -7.93
N PRO A 106 -4.24 14.17 -7.61
CA PRO A 106 -3.15 13.65 -6.80
C PRO A 106 -3.58 13.45 -5.34
N VAL A 107 -3.29 12.27 -4.78
CA VAL A 107 -3.58 11.94 -3.39
C VAL A 107 -2.29 11.52 -2.69
N CYS A 108 -1.86 12.29 -1.68
CA CYS A 108 -0.76 11.89 -0.81
C CYS A 108 -1.28 10.81 0.16
N VAL A 109 -0.83 9.57 -0.03
CA VAL A 109 -1.33 8.41 0.74
C VAL A 109 -0.48 8.13 1.97
N ALA A 110 0.81 8.49 1.94
CA ALA A 110 1.73 8.33 3.05
C ALA A 110 2.91 9.30 2.93
N GLY A 111 3.66 9.49 4.01
CA GLY A 111 4.91 10.23 4.01
C GLY A 111 5.64 10.06 5.33
N ASP A 112 6.85 10.57 5.42
CA ASP A 112 7.53 10.76 6.70
C ASP A 112 8.52 11.93 6.57
N GLY A 113 8.95 12.49 7.70
CA GLY A 113 9.96 13.53 7.76
C GLY A 113 9.46 14.96 7.49
N SER A 114 10.22 15.91 8.03
CA SER A 114 9.99 17.35 7.90
C SER A 114 10.89 17.95 6.82
N PHE A 115 10.33 18.79 5.96
CA PHE A 115 11.11 19.63 5.05
C PHE A 115 10.67 21.09 5.16
N ALA A 116 11.63 22.00 5.37
CA ALA A 116 11.36 23.43 5.52
C ALA A 116 10.27 23.79 6.55
N GLY A 117 10.11 22.95 7.60
CA GLY A 117 9.06 23.11 8.62
C GLY A 117 7.69 22.54 8.24
N ASN A 118 7.55 21.93 7.05
CA ASN A 118 6.38 21.16 6.65
C ASN A 118 6.60 19.69 6.98
N GLU A 119 5.94 19.25 8.05
CA GLU A 119 5.83 17.84 8.39
C GLU A 119 4.63 17.23 7.67
N VAL A 120 4.87 16.11 7.01
CA VAL A 120 3.81 15.19 6.61
C VAL A 120 4.24 13.86 7.19
N ASP A 121 3.59 13.48 8.29
CA ASP A 121 3.68 12.13 8.81
C ASP A 121 2.89 11.21 7.87
N LEU A 122 3.07 9.90 8.02
CA LEU A 122 2.17 8.91 7.48
C LEU A 122 0.80 9.27 8.05
N ASP A 123 -0.04 9.92 7.25
CA ASP A 123 -1.39 10.27 7.69
C ASP A 123 -2.30 9.03 7.62
N LEU A 124 -1.91 8.07 8.45
CA LEU A 124 -2.78 7.17 9.15
C LEU A 124 -3.35 7.86 10.40
N THR A 125 -3.11 9.15 10.63
CA THR A 125 -3.53 9.88 11.84
C THR A 125 -5.03 10.18 11.86
N GLY A 126 -5.70 10.12 10.70
CA GLY A 126 -7.16 9.95 10.58
C GLY A 126 -7.64 8.50 10.51
N SER A 127 -6.74 7.53 10.39
CA SER A 127 -7.08 6.12 10.21
C SER A 127 -7.21 5.40 11.55
N THR A 128 -8.25 4.59 11.68
CA THR A 128 -8.43 3.67 12.82
C THR A 128 -7.45 2.48 12.77
N VAL A 129 -6.39 2.50 11.95
CA VAL A 129 -5.48 1.37 11.74
C VAL A 129 -4.63 1.10 12.99
N ARG A 130 -4.57 -0.17 13.39
CA ARG A 130 -3.79 -0.65 14.53
C ARG A 130 -2.31 -0.27 14.42
N PRO A 131 -1.67 0.21 15.50
CA PRO A 131 -0.26 0.60 15.50
C PRO A 131 0.69 -0.46 14.94
N GLU A 132 0.40 -1.74 15.19
CA GLU A 132 1.23 -2.86 14.76
C GLU A 132 1.23 -3.04 13.24
N VAL A 133 0.08 -2.81 12.59
CA VAL A 133 -0.03 -2.81 11.12
C VAL A 133 0.77 -1.67 10.53
N ARG A 134 0.71 -0.48 11.16
CA ARG A 134 1.48 0.70 10.74
C ARG A 134 2.98 0.47 10.85
N ASP A 135 3.42 -0.16 11.94
CA ASP A 135 4.82 -0.54 12.13
C ASP A 135 5.30 -1.51 11.05
N VAL A 136 4.50 -2.54 10.72
CA VAL A 136 4.83 -3.50 9.65
C VAL A 136 4.92 -2.82 8.29
N ILE A 137 3.95 -1.98 7.92
CA ILE A 137 3.96 -1.25 6.65
C ILE A 137 5.19 -0.33 6.55
N ARG A 138 5.50 0.41 7.62
CA ARG A 138 6.66 1.30 7.64
C ARG A 138 7.96 0.52 7.48
N ARG A 139 8.13 -0.57 8.22
CA ARG A 139 9.36 -1.38 8.17
C ARG A 139 9.52 -2.17 6.88
N ALA A 140 8.43 -2.61 6.28
CA ALA A 140 8.45 -3.30 4.99
C ALA A 140 8.52 -2.31 3.80
N GLU A 141 8.45 -1.00 4.07
CA GLU A 141 8.36 0.07 3.07
C GLU A 141 7.23 -0.14 2.04
N SER A 142 6.15 -0.83 2.45
CA SER A 142 5.07 -1.25 1.55
C SER A 142 3.84 -0.37 1.73
N PHE A 143 3.92 0.85 1.21
CA PHE A 143 2.91 1.88 1.39
C PHE A 143 1.71 1.75 0.45
N ASP A 144 1.78 0.85 -0.52
CA ASP A 144 0.70 0.52 -1.47
C ASP A 144 -0.55 -0.05 -0.76
N PHE A 145 -0.39 -0.54 0.47
CA PHE A 145 -1.50 -1.00 1.31
C PHE A 145 -2.33 0.15 1.88
N VAL A 146 -1.81 1.38 1.96
CA VAL A 146 -2.49 2.47 2.67
C VAL A 146 -3.88 2.80 2.07
N PRO A 147 -4.05 2.91 0.73
CA PRO A 147 -5.37 3.07 0.14
C PRO A 147 -6.34 1.95 0.49
N LEU A 148 -5.88 0.69 0.44
CA LEU A 148 -6.69 -0.48 0.82
C LEU A 148 -7.14 -0.39 2.28
N LEU A 149 -6.24 -0.02 3.18
CA LEU A 149 -6.55 0.13 4.60
C LEU A 149 -7.54 1.27 4.87
N GLN A 150 -7.45 2.38 4.14
CA GLN A 150 -8.42 3.49 4.25
C GLN A 150 -9.81 3.04 3.82
N VAL A 151 -9.93 2.27 2.73
CA VAL A 151 -11.21 1.70 2.27
C VAL A 151 -11.77 0.71 3.28
N LEU A 152 -10.93 -0.16 3.85
CA LEU A 152 -11.38 -1.12 4.87
C LEU A 152 -11.83 -0.42 6.15
N ALA A 153 -11.19 0.70 6.53
CA ALA A 153 -11.60 1.51 7.67
C ALA A 153 -13.02 2.07 7.54
N ASP A 154 -13.47 2.33 6.31
CA ASP A 154 -14.77 2.90 6.01
C ASP A 154 -15.86 1.82 6.09
N GLY A 155 -16.46 1.67 7.28
CA GLY A 155 -17.53 0.73 7.53
C GLY A 155 -17.91 0.59 9.01
N GLU A 156 -19.18 0.31 9.28
CA GLU A 156 -19.63 -0.03 10.63
C GLU A 156 -19.09 -1.40 11.04
N ARG A 157 -18.54 -1.49 12.26
CA ARG A 157 -18.09 -2.76 12.83
C ARG A 157 -19.27 -3.53 13.37
N THR A 158 -19.64 -4.62 12.70
CA THR A 158 -20.86 -5.37 13.03
C THR A 158 -20.59 -6.66 13.81
N LEU A 159 -19.33 -7.02 14.04
CA LEU A 159 -18.98 -8.28 14.70
C LEU A 159 -19.51 -8.38 16.15
N PRO A 160 -20.10 -9.53 16.53
CA PRO A 160 -20.50 -9.80 17.90
C PRO A 160 -19.34 -9.67 18.90
N ALA A 161 -19.63 -9.25 20.13
CA ALA A 161 -18.60 -9.04 21.16
C ALA A 161 -17.75 -10.28 21.46
N GLY A 162 -18.35 -11.48 21.43
CA GLY A 162 -17.60 -12.73 21.62
C GLY A 162 -16.60 -13.00 20.50
N GLU A 163 -16.96 -12.66 19.27
CA GLU A 163 -16.08 -12.83 18.10
C GLU A 163 -14.94 -11.82 18.11
N ARG A 164 -15.23 -10.57 18.46
CA ARG A 164 -14.19 -9.54 18.68
C ARG A 164 -13.20 -9.95 19.77
N ALA A 165 -13.69 -10.51 20.88
CA ALA A 165 -12.82 -11.03 21.95
C ALA A 165 -11.98 -12.23 21.49
N ARG A 166 -12.54 -13.13 20.67
CA ARG A 166 -11.80 -14.24 20.04
C ARG A 166 -10.66 -13.72 19.17
N LEU A 167 -10.96 -12.78 18.27
CA LEU A 167 -9.98 -12.18 17.35
C LEU A 167 -8.89 -11.41 18.11
N ALA A 168 -9.25 -10.64 19.14
CA ALA A 168 -8.29 -9.97 20.00
C ALA A 168 -7.32 -10.95 20.69
N GLY A 169 -7.77 -12.17 21.01
CA GLY A 169 -6.92 -13.24 21.56
C GLY A 169 -5.93 -13.86 20.57
N LEU A 170 -6.10 -13.62 19.26
CA LEU A 170 -5.16 -14.06 18.22
C LEU A 170 -4.05 -13.04 17.98
N VAL A 171 -4.27 -11.77 18.34
CA VAL A 171 -3.31 -10.69 18.10
C VAL A 171 -2.02 -10.94 18.89
N PRO A 172 -0.84 -10.97 18.23
CA PRO A 172 0.44 -11.18 18.90
C PRO A 172 0.73 -10.08 19.94
N ALA A 173 1.17 -10.48 21.14
CA ALA A 173 1.42 -9.54 22.24
C ALA A 173 2.73 -8.75 22.11
N SER A 174 3.70 -9.23 21.32
CA SER A 174 5.02 -8.62 21.21
C SER A 174 5.65 -8.84 19.84
N ARG A 175 6.43 -7.83 19.40
CA ARG A 175 7.17 -7.86 18.14
C ARG A 175 8.13 -9.06 18.09
N SER A 176 8.00 -9.85 17.03
CA SER A 176 8.75 -11.09 16.77
C SER A 176 8.51 -11.54 15.34
N LYS A 177 9.27 -12.53 14.83
CA LYS A 177 9.02 -13.17 13.53
C LYS A 177 7.56 -13.66 13.40
N THR A 178 7.02 -14.23 14.47
CA THR A 178 5.62 -14.68 14.55
C THR A 178 4.63 -13.51 14.42
N SER A 179 4.93 -12.37 15.06
CA SER A 179 4.09 -11.17 14.94
C SER A 179 4.12 -10.60 13.52
N ASP A 180 5.29 -10.54 12.90
CA ASP A 180 5.43 -10.07 11.52
C ASP A 180 4.69 -11.01 10.56
N ALA A 181 4.83 -12.33 10.74
CA ALA A 181 4.07 -13.34 10.00
C ALA A 181 2.55 -13.20 10.16
N PHE A 182 2.07 -12.90 11.37
CA PHE A 182 0.64 -12.64 11.62
C PHE A 182 0.14 -11.47 10.78
N TRP A 183 0.78 -10.29 10.89
CA TRP A 183 0.32 -9.09 10.21
C TRP A 183 0.50 -9.14 8.70
N VAL A 184 1.59 -9.74 8.22
CA VAL A 184 1.80 -9.98 6.78
C VAL A 184 0.72 -10.89 6.22
N HIS A 185 0.33 -11.95 6.93
CA HIS A 185 -0.76 -12.82 6.51
C HIS A 185 -2.10 -12.05 6.48
N VAL A 186 -2.42 -11.26 7.52
CA VAL A 186 -3.65 -10.44 7.53
C VAL A 186 -3.67 -9.44 6.36
N LEU A 187 -2.56 -8.74 6.10
CA LEU A 187 -2.44 -7.81 4.98
C LEU A 187 -2.61 -8.51 3.62
N ALA A 188 -1.98 -9.67 3.44
CA ALA A 188 -2.11 -10.43 2.20
C ALA A 188 -3.54 -10.93 1.96
N MET A 189 -4.25 -11.33 3.02
CA MET A 189 -5.67 -11.71 2.92
C MET A 189 -6.56 -10.52 2.57
N ALA A 190 -6.20 -9.31 2.98
CA ALA A 190 -6.93 -8.09 2.66
C ALA A 190 -6.92 -7.75 1.16
N CYS A 191 -5.94 -8.26 0.41
CA CYS A 191 -5.87 -8.05 -1.04
C CYS A 191 -6.89 -8.88 -1.82
N PHE A 192 -7.52 -9.91 -1.21
CA PHE A 192 -8.45 -10.83 -1.89
C PHE A 192 -7.89 -11.47 -3.18
N GLU A 193 -6.58 -11.72 -3.19
CA GLU A 193 -5.86 -12.30 -4.33
C GLU A 193 -5.91 -13.83 -4.36
N ASP A 194 -5.51 -14.41 -5.49
CA ASP A 194 -5.36 -15.87 -5.60
C ASP A 194 -4.20 -16.40 -4.72
N CYS A 195 -4.22 -17.71 -4.44
CA CYS A 195 -3.23 -18.34 -3.56
C CYS A 195 -1.77 -18.13 -4.05
N PRO A 196 -1.45 -18.31 -5.35
CA PRO A 196 -0.11 -18.01 -5.87
C PRO A 196 0.34 -16.56 -5.64
N THR A 197 -0.53 -15.57 -5.86
CA THR A 197 -0.19 -14.15 -5.67
C THR A 197 -0.05 -13.80 -4.21
N THR A 198 -0.97 -14.30 -3.36
CA THR A 198 -0.88 -14.19 -1.90
C THR A 198 0.46 -14.71 -1.38
N ARG A 199 0.91 -15.88 -1.85
CA ARG A 199 2.21 -16.46 -1.46
C ARG A 199 3.40 -15.58 -1.85
N ARG A 200 3.40 -15.02 -3.05
CA ARG A 200 4.47 -14.11 -3.50
C ARG A 200 4.51 -12.83 -2.68
N LEU A 201 3.34 -12.24 -2.42
CA LEU A 201 3.20 -11.04 -1.62
C LEU A 201 3.74 -11.26 -0.20
N VAL A 202 3.33 -12.35 0.46
CA VAL A 202 3.81 -12.73 1.78
C VAL A 202 5.33 -12.87 1.82
N LEU A 203 5.93 -13.57 0.85
CA LEU A 203 7.39 -13.74 0.76
C LEU A 203 8.10 -12.40 0.57
N SER A 204 7.56 -11.54 -0.28
CA SER A 204 8.12 -10.20 -0.56
C SER A 204 8.15 -9.36 0.72
N LEU A 205 7.03 -9.31 1.44
CA LEU A 205 6.90 -8.54 2.68
C LEU A 205 7.80 -9.10 3.79
N MET A 206 7.87 -10.42 3.97
CA MET A 206 8.73 -11.01 4.99
C MET A 206 10.22 -10.75 4.70
N ARG A 207 10.64 -10.77 3.43
CA ARG A 207 12.00 -10.38 3.04
C ARG A 207 12.28 -8.91 3.34
N ALA A 208 11.35 -8.02 2.99
CA ALA A 208 11.48 -6.59 3.30
C ALA A 208 11.60 -6.32 4.81
N LEU A 209 10.94 -7.14 5.64
CA LEU A 209 11.05 -7.09 7.11
C LEU A 209 12.35 -7.71 7.67
N GLY A 210 13.23 -8.25 6.83
CA GLY A 210 14.51 -8.85 7.21
C GLY A 210 14.47 -10.36 7.46
N TRP A 211 13.39 -11.06 7.05
CA TRP A 211 13.21 -12.49 7.26
C TRP A 211 13.44 -13.32 5.99
N GLU A 212 14.60 -13.15 5.35
CA GLU A 212 14.90 -13.65 4.00
C GLU A 212 14.76 -15.17 3.82
N ASP A 213 15.07 -15.94 4.86
CA ASP A 213 15.06 -17.41 4.85
C ASP A 213 13.66 -18.03 5.07
N THR A 214 12.62 -17.20 5.21
CA THR A 214 11.27 -17.68 5.55
C THR A 214 10.49 -18.01 4.28
N ASP A 215 10.01 -19.24 4.17
CA ASP A 215 9.09 -19.62 3.09
C ASP A 215 7.62 -19.30 3.44
N ALA A 216 6.74 -19.33 2.44
CA ALA A 216 5.34 -18.94 2.63
C ALA A 216 4.56 -19.91 3.53
N ASP A 217 4.89 -21.21 3.51
CA ASP A 217 4.22 -22.22 4.34
C ASP A 217 4.60 -22.05 5.81
N GLU A 218 5.86 -21.73 6.08
CA GLU A 218 6.34 -21.33 7.39
C GLU A 218 5.60 -20.08 7.88
N VAL A 219 5.44 -19.05 7.04
CA VAL A 219 4.66 -17.85 7.41
C VAL A 219 3.23 -18.20 7.80
N PHE A 220 2.52 -18.98 6.97
CA PHE A 220 1.14 -19.34 7.28
C PHE A 220 1.04 -20.16 8.56
N THR A 221 1.99 -21.05 8.80
CA THR A 221 2.07 -21.85 10.04
C THR A 221 2.35 -21.00 11.27
N LEU A 222 3.36 -20.11 11.20
CA LEU A 222 3.74 -19.23 12.30
C LEU A 222 2.65 -18.21 12.62
N SER A 223 2.02 -17.67 11.58
CA SER A 223 1.11 -16.53 11.70
C SER A 223 -0.03 -16.82 12.67
N ARG A 224 -0.60 -18.03 12.66
CA ARG A 224 -1.91 -18.34 13.27
C ARG A 224 -3.08 -17.46 12.82
N ALA A 225 -2.86 -16.45 11.97
CA ALA A 225 -3.91 -15.58 11.44
C ALA A 225 -4.97 -16.35 10.63
N GLY A 226 -4.59 -17.50 10.05
CA GLY A 226 -5.55 -18.43 9.42
C GLY A 226 -6.65 -18.91 10.36
N GLU A 227 -6.42 -18.96 11.67
CA GLU A 227 -7.43 -19.30 12.69
C GLU A 227 -8.58 -18.29 12.74
N ALA A 228 -8.36 -17.05 12.30
CA ALA A 228 -9.40 -16.05 12.18
C ALA A 228 -10.41 -16.42 11.07
N PHE A 229 -9.94 -17.06 10.00
CA PHE A 229 -10.70 -17.34 8.78
C PHE A 229 -11.20 -18.79 8.66
N VAL A 230 -11.29 -19.51 9.77
CA VAL A 230 -11.74 -20.91 9.80
C VAL A 230 -13.26 -20.99 9.64
N GLY A 231 -13.71 -21.96 8.85
CA GLY A 231 -15.13 -22.23 8.62
C GLY A 231 -15.62 -21.77 7.25
N ASP A 232 -16.90 -21.99 7.00
CA ASP A 232 -17.56 -21.54 5.78
C ASP A 232 -17.97 -20.06 5.93
N LEU A 233 -16.99 -19.18 5.72
CA LEU A 233 -17.15 -17.74 5.85
C LEU A 233 -17.53 -17.10 4.52
N SER A 234 -18.59 -16.30 4.53
CA SER A 234 -18.94 -15.46 3.38
C SER A 234 -17.87 -14.38 3.14
N ALA A 235 -17.88 -13.77 1.95
CA ALA A 235 -16.99 -12.63 1.66
C ALA A 235 -17.21 -11.46 2.63
N VAL A 236 -18.45 -11.24 3.07
CA VAL A 236 -18.81 -10.19 4.04
C VAL A 236 -18.20 -10.52 5.41
N ASP A 237 -18.33 -11.75 5.89
CA ASP A 237 -17.77 -12.16 7.19
C ASP A 237 -16.23 -12.02 7.21
N ARG A 238 -15.58 -12.40 6.11
CA ARG A 238 -14.12 -12.23 5.95
C ARG A 238 -13.71 -10.77 6.02
N LEU A 239 -14.47 -9.89 5.37
CA LEU A 239 -14.22 -8.46 5.36
C LEU A 239 -14.42 -7.84 6.76
N GLU A 240 -15.45 -8.25 7.50
CA GLU A 240 -15.66 -7.82 8.89
C GLU A 240 -14.53 -8.29 9.83
N ILE A 241 -14.03 -9.53 9.66
CA ILE A 241 -12.86 -10.04 10.38
C ILE A 241 -11.62 -9.19 10.06
N LEU A 242 -11.37 -8.89 8.78
CA LEU A 242 -10.25 -8.04 8.36
C LEU A 242 -10.35 -6.64 8.96
N ARG A 243 -11.54 -6.04 8.98
CA ARG A 243 -11.78 -4.73 9.62
C ARG A 243 -11.42 -4.74 11.10
N GLU A 244 -11.88 -5.74 11.85
CA GLU A 244 -11.59 -5.86 13.28
C GLU A 244 -10.09 -6.13 13.55
N LEU A 245 -9.45 -6.96 12.73
CA LEU A 245 -8.02 -7.24 12.87
C LEU A 245 -7.16 -6.03 12.51
N LEU A 246 -7.47 -5.30 11.44
CA LEU A 246 -6.66 -4.18 10.97
C LEU A 246 -6.91 -2.89 11.73
N HIS A 247 -8.12 -2.68 12.28
CA HIS A 247 -8.50 -1.42 12.91
C HIS A 247 -8.86 -1.51 14.41
N GLY A 248 -9.19 -2.70 14.91
CA GLY A 248 -9.52 -2.94 16.33
C GLY A 248 -10.74 -2.21 16.84
#